data_AF-A0A8J4YID7-F1
#
_entry.id   AF-A0A8J4YID7-F1
#
_cell.length_a   1.000
_cell.length_b   1.000
_cell.length_c   1.000
_cell.angle_alpha   90.00
_cell.angle_beta   90.00
_cell.angle_gamma   90.00
#
_symmetry.space_group_name_H-M   'P 1'
#
loop_
_entity.id
_entity.type
_entity.pdbx_description
1 polymer ?
#
loop_
_entity_poly.entity_id
_entity_poly.type
_entity_poly.pdbx_seq_one_letter_code
_entity_poly.pdbx_strand_id
1 'polypeptide(L)'
;MFDQQSRAESASGQQSSTGTPTVHTRSAAAHRLPQSTEPICFFCNKPAGTADLHEAATKEIDKNVRRCATELGDTELLAKMSAGDMFAIEAKYHRNCLRVLYNKIRPAALKDEDADRLHGIAFAELVVFMEDMHADEDNAPVFKLSDVANLYKTRLEQLGATVTNRIHTTRLKDKLLSVLPDLRAHSQGRDTLFLFEKDIGPALKKACDHDSDAMHLVRAAQVVRREMFQTRFPFDHADCQKDSVTPSLLALVNMILDGANIKHETKLANTITTTAALTVSQLLVFNSVKHARSVESTSVRHSRERETPLPLYLSLKIHAVTRTGAEV
;
A
#
# COMPACT_ATOMS: atom_id res chain seq x y z
N MET A 1 67.99 9.12 14.77
CA MET A 1 69.12 8.83 15.68
C MET A 1 68.80 9.52 16.99
N PHE A 2 68.39 8.75 18.01
CA PHE A 2 68.14 9.10 19.43
C PHE A 2 67.06 10.16 19.73
N ASP A 3 66.32 10.20 20.83
CA ASP A 3 65.83 9.33 21.92
C ASP A 3 64.79 10.25 22.64
N GLN A 4 63.56 9.83 22.94
CA GLN A 4 63.08 9.23 24.19
C GLN A 4 63.11 10.13 25.48
N GLN A 5 61.95 10.11 26.18
CA GLN A 5 61.62 10.52 27.58
C GLN A 5 61.69 12.01 28.00
N SER A 6 60.72 12.63 28.70
CA SER A 6 59.83 12.31 29.85
C SER A 6 60.33 12.83 31.21
N ARG A 7 59.47 13.66 31.85
CA ARG A 7 59.18 13.86 33.30
C ARG A 7 60.21 14.46 34.27
N ALA A 8 59.71 15.42 35.06
CA ALA A 8 59.64 15.49 36.56
C ALA A 8 59.64 16.98 37.00
N GLU A 9 58.60 17.50 37.69
CA GLU A 9 58.50 17.73 39.16
C GLU A 9 59.58 18.70 39.71
N SER A 10 59.41 19.58 40.71
CA SER A 10 58.36 20.15 41.57
C SER A 10 59.11 21.11 42.54
N ALA A 11 58.37 21.87 43.36
CA ALA A 11 58.79 22.59 44.60
C ALA A 11 59.44 23.99 44.44
N SER A 12 58.83 25.11 44.85
CA SER A 12 58.43 25.65 46.17
C SER A 12 59.49 26.57 46.81
N GLY A 13 59.11 27.79 47.23
CA GLY A 13 59.94 28.61 48.11
C GLY A 13 59.67 30.12 48.16
N GLN A 14 58.56 30.51 48.80
CA GLN A 14 58.44 31.49 49.92
C GLN A 14 59.05 32.93 49.91
N GLN A 15 58.30 33.81 50.61
CA GLN A 15 58.66 35.06 51.35
C GLN A 15 58.61 36.40 50.56
N SER A 16 58.05 37.54 51.02
CA SER A 16 57.44 38.00 52.29
C SER A 16 56.74 39.38 52.13
N SER A 17 55.76 39.69 53.01
CA SER A 17 55.45 40.98 53.72
C SER A 17 55.52 42.34 52.98
N THR A 18 54.71 43.38 53.16
CA THR A 18 53.71 43.84 54.15
C THR A 18 53.24 45.24 53.69
N GLY A 19 52.03 45.67 54.04
CA GLY A 19 51.74 47.10 54.30
C GLY A 19 50.55 47.71 53.57
N THR A 20 49.38 47.68 54.20
CA THR A 20 48.31 48.68 54.01
C THR A 20 48.30 49.61 55.22
N PRO A 21 48.06 50.92 55.01
CA PRO A 21 46.84 51.48 55.60
C PRO A 21 46.03 52.34 54.61
N THR A 22 44.72 52.13 54.68
CA THR A 22 43.62 52.89 54.10
C THR A 22 43.44 54.26 54.77
N VAL A 23 43.24 55.33 53.98
CA VAL A 23 42.33 56.46 54.29
C VAL A 23 41.70 56.99 52.98
N HIS A 24 40.42 57.36 53.06
CA HIS A 24 39.45 57.55 51.97
C HIS A 24 39.30 58.98 51.37
N THR A 25 38.64 58.98 50.20
CA THR A 25 37.86 60.04 49.49
C THR A 25 38.65 61.07 48.66
N ARG A 26 38.22 61.56 47.48
CA ARG A 26 36.88 61.70 46.85
C ARG A 26 36.86 61.42 45.33
N SER A 27 35.65 61.08 44.91
CA SER A 27 35.02 60.81 43.61
C SER A 27 35.41 61.66 42.38
N ALA A 28 35.41 61.06 41.18
CA ALA A 28 34.48 61.37 40.07
C ALA A 28 34.80 60.58 38.76
N ALA A 29 33.72 60.23 38.04
CA ALA A 29 33.64 59.85 36.62
C ALA A 29 34.12 58.45 36.17
N ALA A 30 33.33 57.43 36.49
CA ALA A 30 33.13 56.31 35.56
C ALA A 30 31.72 56.42 34.97
N HIS A 31 31.62 56.66 33.66
CA HIS A 31 30.39 56.50 32.90
C HIS A 31 29.89 55.06 33.07
N ARG A 32 28.90 54.86 33.94
CA ARG A 32 28.05 53.67 33.93
C ARG A 32 27.18 53.74 32.68
N LEU A 33 27.42 52.88 31.70
CA LEU A 33 26.36 52.50 30.76
C LEU A 33 25.36 51.60 31.51
N PRO A 34 24.05 51.83 31.39
CA PRO A 34 23.04 50.95 31.95
C PRO A 34 23.00 49.64 31.16
N GLN A 35 23.47 48.53 31.76
CA GLN A 35 23.20 47.19 31.26
C GLN A 35 21.79 46.77 31.68
N SER A 36 20.84 47.02 30.78
CA SER A 36 19.53 46.38 30.74
C SER A 36 19.11 46.27 29.28
N THR A 37 19.89 45.53 28.48
CA THR A 37 19.46 45.17 27.13
C THR A 37 18.59 43.93 27.26
N GLU A 38 17.27 44.11 27.21
CA GLU A 38 16.36 42.99 27.03
C GLU A 38 16.84 42.11 25.85
N PRO A 39 16.75 40.77 25.96
CA PRO A 39 17.16 39.90 24.86
C PRO A 39 16.31 40.22 23.61
N ILE A 40 16.98 40.43 22.47
CA ILE A 40 16.34 40.71 21.18
C ILE A 40 16.43 39.50 20.24
N CYS A 41 15.43 39.37 19.37
CA CYS A 41 15.43 38.34 18.34
C CYS A 41 16.44 38.65 17.24
N PHE A 42 17.30 37.67 16.94
CA PHE A 42 18.32 37.69 15.89
C PHE A 42 17.77 38.00 14.48
N PHE A 43 16.56 37.52 14.16
CA PHE A 43 15.97 37.68 12.83
C PHE A 43 15.27 39.03 12.63
N CYS A 44 14.56 39.54 13.64
CA CYS A 44 13.70 40.71 13.48
C CYS A 44 14.08 41.90 14.36
N ASN A 45 15.15 41.80 15.16
CA ASN A 45 15.66 42.83 16.08
C ASN A 45 14.61 43.36 17.07
N LYS A 46 13.56 42.59 17.37
CA LYS A 46 12.50 42.95 18.35
C LYS A 46 12.72 42.20 19.65
N PRO A 47 12.41 42.79 20.82
CA PRO A 47 12.44 42.08 22.10
C PRO A 47 11.41 40.95 22.12
N ALA A 48 11.51 40.05 23.10
CA ALA A 48 10.61 38.90 23.27
C ALA A 48 9.11 39.28 23.19
N GLY A 49 8.73 40.44 23.75
CA GLY A 49 7.33 40.85 23.80
C GLY A 49 6.49 39.79 24.55
N THR A 50 5.42 39.28 23.92
CA THR A 50 4.59 38.19 24.45
C THR A 50 5.07 36.78 24.08
N ALA A 51 6.14 36.65 23.30
CA ALA A 51 6.65 35.38 22.81
C ALA A 51 8.06 35.10 23.37
N ASP A 52 8.26 33.93 23.94
CA ASP A 52 9.58 33.54 24.46
C ASP A 52 10.63 33.48 23.33
N LEU A 53 11.83 33.95 23.65
CA LEU A 53 12.99 33.81 22.78
C LEU A 53 13.70 32.49 23.04
N HIS A 54 14.06 31.79 21.97
CA HIS A 54 14.81 30.55 22.02
C HIS A 54 16.28 30.79 21.73
N GLU A 55 17.15 30.12 22.47
CA GLU A 55 18.60 30.15 22.25
C GLU A 55 19.00 29.19 21.13
N ALA A 56 19.92 29.64 20.28
CA ALA A 56 20.53 28.80 19.25
C ALA A 56 21.57 27.87 19.89
N ALA A 57 21.12 26.73 20.41
CA ALA A 57 21.96 25.79 21.17
C ALA A 57 22.71 24.74 20.31
N THR A 58 22.61 24.80 18.98
CA THR A 58 23.15 23.76 18.08
C THR A 58 23.80 24.34 16.83
N LYS A 59 24.88 23.70 16.38
CA LYS A 59 25.61 24.07 15.14
C LYS A 59 24.75 23.84 13.89
N GLU A 60 23.76 22.95 13.99
CA GLU A 60 22.79 22.64 12.95
C GLU A 60 21.90 23.84 12.63
N ILE A 61 21.50 24.62 13.64
CA ILE A 61 20.69 25.83 13.43
C ILE A 61 21.49 26.86 12.64
N ASP A 62 22.75 27.12 13.00
CA ASP A 62 23.61 28.05 12.27
C ASP A 62 23.77 27.63 10.80
N LYS A 63 24.14 26.37 10.55
CA LYS A 63 24.30 25.84 9.18
C LYS A 63 23.05 26.04 8.33
N ASN A 64 21.89 25.72 8.90
CA ASN A 64 20.61 25.83 8.20
C ASN A 64 20.26 27.29 7.91
N VAL A 65 20.40 28.18 8.90
CA VAL A 65 20.12 29.61 8.75
C VAL A 65 21.09 30.27 7.76
N ARG A 66 22.38 29.90 7.79
CA ARG A 66 23.40 30.41 6.88
C ARG A 66 23.13 30.00 5.43
N ARG A 67 22.76 28.74 5.21
CA ARG A 67 22.27 28.27 3.91
C ARG A 67 21.08 29.10 3.46
N CYS A 68 20.11 29.31 4.36
CA CYS A 68 18.91 30.07 4.02
C CYS A 68 19.20 31.53 3.66
N ALA A 69 20.07 32.20 4.41
CA ALA A 69 20.48 33.57 4.16
C ALA A 69 21.23 33.70 2.82
N THR A 70 22.07 32.71 2.49
CA THR A 70 22.79 32.65 1.20
C THR A 70 21.84 32.46 0.03
N GLU A 71 20.91 31.51 0.12
CA GLU A 71 19.93 31.21 -0.94
C GLU A 71 18.93 32.36 -1.16
N LEU A 72 18.55 33.08 -0.10
CA LEU A 72 17.66 34.24 -0.20
C LEU A 72 18.39 35.54 -0.57
N GLY A 73 19.73 35.54 -0.65
CA GLY A 73 20.51 36.76 -0.84
C GLY A 73 20.31 37.79 0.29
N ASP A 74 19.99 37.33 1.51
CA ASP A 74 19.71 38.19 2.66
C ASP A 74 21.02 38.73 3.25
N THR A 75 21.51 39.83 2.68
CA THR A 75 22.79 40.44 3.05
C THR A 75 22.81 40.95 4.50
N GLU A 76 21.65 41.33 5.06
CA GLU A 76 21.56 41.77 6.45
C GLU A 76 21.74 40.58 7.41
N LEU A 77 21.07 39.46 7.12
CA LEU A 77 21.21 38.24 7.91
C LEU A 77 22.63 37.67 7.80
N LEU A 78 23.22 37.67 6.60
CA LEU A 78 24.62 37.26 6.39
C LEU A 78 25.62 38.14 7.16
N ALA A 79 25.40 39.46 7.21
CA ALA A 79 26.22 40.37 8.00
C ALA A 79 26.11 40.11 9.51
N LYS A 80 24.91 39.78 10.02
CA LYS A 80 24.76 39.38 11.43
C LYS A 80 25.52 38.09 11.75
N MET A 81 25.60 37.17 10.80
CA MET A 81 26.30 35.89 10.91
C MET A 81 27.81 35.97 10.62
N SER A 82 28.35 37.15 10.28
CA SER A 82 29.80 37.34 10.14
C SER A 82 30.49 37.59 11.48
N ALA A 83 29.74 37.99 12.52
CA ALA A 83 30.26 38.19 13.87
C ALA A 83 30.66 36.88 14.58
N GLY A 84 30.11 35.76 14.13
CA GLY A 84 30.34 34.42 14.69
C GLY A 84 29.21 33.47 14.30
N ASP A 85 29.34 32.19 14.63
CA ASP A 85 28.21 31.28 14.52
C ASP A 85 27.12 31.63 15.54
N MET A 86 25.87 31.27 15.24
CA MET A 86 24.71 31.63 16.09
C MET A 86 24.82 31.15 17.53
N PHE A 87 25.62 30.09 17.79
CA PHE A 87 25.87 29.59 19.14
C PHE A 87 26.89 30.47 19.87
N ALA A 88 28.00 30.81 19.22
CA ALA A 88 29.09 31.62 19.77
C ALA A 88 28.69 33.07 20.07
N ILE A 89 27.72 33.62 19.32
CA ILE A 89 27.16 34.95 19.60
C ILE A 89 25.92 34.90 20.51
N GLU A 90 25.62 33.74 21.11
CA GLU A 90 24.48 33.51 22.00
C GLU A 90 23.14 33.99 21.39
N ALA A 91 22.94 33.73 20.10
CA ALA A 91 21.80 34.26 19.37
C ALA A 91 20.47 33.73 19.92
N LYS A 92 19.56 34.67 20.19
CA LYS A 92 18.18 34.39 20.63
C LYS A 92 17.18 34.67 19.51
N TYR A 93 16.15 33.86 19.35
CA TYR A 93 15.20 34.02 18.25
C TYR A 93 13.77 33.59 18.56
N HIS A 94 12.79 34.20 17.88
CA HIS A 94 11.42 33.71 17.88
C HIS A 94 11.29 32.46 17.00
N ARG A 95 10.62 31.41 17.49
CA ARG A 95 10.27 30.22 16.69
C ARG A 95 9.57 30.57 15.38
N ASN A 96 8.67 31.56 15.44
CA ASN A 96 7.93 32.01 14.25
C ASN A 96 8.85 32.67 13.22
N CYS A 97 9.85 33.45 13.64
CA CYS A 97 10.79 34.07 12.71
C CYS A 97 11.67 33.03 12.00
N LEU A 98 12.14 32.00 12.72
CA LEU A 98 12.89 30.89 12.13
C LEU A 98 12.02 30.12 11.13
N ARG A 99 10.77 29.82 11.50
CA ARG A 99 9.81 29.15 10.62
C ARG A 99 9.52 29.97 9.35
N VAL A 100 9.37 31.28 9.48
CA VAL A 100 9.19 32.19 8.34
C VAL A 100 10.41 32.15 7.42
N LEU A 101 11.63 32.19 7.96
CA LEU A 101 12.86 32.09 7.17
C LEU A 101 12.92 30.78 6.37
N TYR A 102 12.68 29.63 7.02
CA TYR A 102 12.67 28.33 6.33
C TYR A 102 11.54 28.23 5.29
N ASN A 103 10.39 28.83 5.58
CA ASN A 103 9.26 28.85 4.65
C ASN A 103 9.49 29.78 3.45
N LYS A 104 10.40 30.76 3.52
CA LYS A 104 10.74 31.60 2.35
C LYS A 104 11.48 30.83 1.27
N ILE A 105 12.18 29.75 1.63
CA ILE A 105 12.93 28.90 0.70
C ILE A 105 12.08 27.72 0.22
N ARG A 106 11.13 27.24 1.03
CA ARG A 106 10.23 26.13 0.66
C ARG A 106 9.43 26.30 -0.64
N PRO A 107 9.04 27.49 -1.11
CA PRO A 107 8.41 27.63 -2.43
C PRO A 107 9.41 27.83 -3.58
N ALA A 108 10.71 27.99 -3.32
CA ALA A 108 11.74 28.28 -4.33
C ALA A 108 12.80 27.17 -4.49
N ALA A 109 13.03 26.35 -3.46
CA ALA A 109 13.91 25.19 -3.56
C ALA A 109 13.12 24.01 -4.16
N LEU A 110 13.27 23.83 -5.48
CA LEU A 110 12.83 22.68 -6.30
C LEU A 110 11.32 22.66 -6.64
N LYS A 111 10.86 23.59 -7.47
CA LYS A 111 9.93 23.15 -8.53
C LYS A 111 10.78 22.36 -9.52
N ASP A 112 10.83 21.05 -9.30
CA ASP A 112 11.39 20.14 -10.28
C ASP A 112 10.48 20.18 -11.50
N GLU A 113 10.80 21.07 -12.46
CA GLU A 113 10.00 21.24 -13.69
C GLU A 113 9.82 19.90 -14.41
N ASP A 114 10.82 19.03 -14.31
CA ASP A 114 10.72 17.67 -14.82
C ASP A 114 9.69 16.86 -14.04
N ALA A 115 9.64 16.91 -12.71
CA ALA A 115 8.59 16.23 -11.95
C ALA A 115 7.18 16.71 -12.32
N ASP A 116 6.95 18.02 -12.40
CA ASP A 116 5.65 18.57 -12.80
C ASP A 116 5.30 18.19 -14.25
N ARG A 117 6.29 18.17 -15.15
CA ARG A 117 6.11 17.72 -16.54
C ARG A 117 5.77 16.24 -16.64
N LEU A 118 6.44 15.38 -15.87
CA LEU A 118 6.16 13.94 -15.80
C LEU A 118 4.75 13.67 -15.22
N HIS A 119 4.32 14.45 -14.23
CA HIS A 119 2.95 14.40 -13.71
C HIS A 119 1.93 14.83 -14.75
N GLY A 120 2.25 15.84 -15.57
CA GLY A 120 1.43 16.24 -16.72
C GLY A 120 1.25 15.11 -17.74
N ILE A 121 2.35 14.47 -18.14
CA ILE A 121 2.34 13.36 -19.12
C ILE A 121 1.56 12.17 -18.58
N ALA A 122 1.89 11.67 -17.38
CA ALA A 122 1.21 10.52 -16.78
C ALA A 122 -0.29 10.76 -16.62
N PHE A 123 -0.69 11.99 -16.31
CA PHE A 123 -2.10 12.34 -16.15
C PHE A 123 -2.81 12.36 -17.51
N ALA A 124 -2.20 12.94 -18.55
CA ALA A 124 -2.78 12.96 -19.89
C ALA A 124 -2.96 11.53 -20.44
N GLU A 125 -1.98 10.66 -20.27
CA GLU A 125 -2.08 9.26 -20.71
C GLU A 125 -3.14 8.49 -19.92
N LEU A 126 -3.31 8.78 -18.62
CA LEU A 126 -4.39 8.19 -17.83
C LEU A 126 -5.77 8.61 -18.36
N VAL A 127 -5.93 9.88 -18.74
CA VAL A 127 -7.18 10.40 -19.32
C VAL A 127 -7.46 9.70 -20.65
N VAL A 128 -6.48 9.64 -21.55
CA VAL A 128 -6.61 8.94 -22.84
C VAL A 128 -6.96 7.47 -22.64
N PHE A 129 -6.30 6.78 -21.70
CA PHE A 129 -6.64 5.40 -21.37
C PHE A 129 -8.11 5.25 -20.93
N MET A 130 -8.61 6.15 -20.07
CA MET A 130 -10.01 6.09 -19.63
C MET A 130 -10.98 6.36 -20.77
N GLU A 131 -10.66 7.28 -21.68
CA GLU A 131 -11.46 7.59 -22.87
C GLU A 131 -11.45 6.44 -23.89
N ASP A 132 -10.30 5.81 -24.14
CA ASP A 132 -10.18 4.65 -25.04
C ASP A 132 -11.00 3.47 -24.53
N MET A 133 -10.90 3.18 -23.22
CA MET A 133 -11.69 2.12 -22.58
C MET A 133 -13.20 2.38 -22.66
N HIS A 134 -13.59 3.65 -22.72
CA HIS A 134 -14.96 4.13 -22.81
C HIS A 134 -15.49 4.24 -24.25
N ALA A 135 -14.60 4.30 -25.23
CA ALA A 135 -14.95 4.29 -26.65
C ALA A 135 -15.35 2.90 -27.14
N ASP A 136 -14.93 1.84 -26.44
CA ASP A 136 -15.30 0.46 -26.71
C ASP A 136 -16.77 0.20 -26.33
N GLU A 137 -17.68 0.19 -27.31
CA GLU A 137 -19.13 0.03 -27.10
C GLU A 137 -19.52 -1.31 -26.46
N ASP A 138 -18.69 -2.34 -26.59
CA ASP A 138 -18.92 -3.66 -25.99
C ASP A 138 -18.52 -3.68 -24.50
N ASN A 139 -17.83 -2.64 -24.04
CA ASN A 139 -17.33 -2.53 -22.69
C ASN A 139 -17.99 -1.37 -21.94
N ALA A 140 -18.52 -1.66 -20.75
CA ALA A 140 -19.07 -0.65 -19.86
C ALA A 140 -18.11 -0.49 -18.67
N PRO A 141 -16.98 0.22 -18.85
CA PRO A 141 -15.90 0.22 -17.87
C PRO A 141 -16.33 0.92 -16.58
N VAL A 142 -16.05 0.26 -15.46
CA VAL A 142 -16.19 0.83 -14.12
C VAL A 142 -14.80 0.95 -13.51
N PHE A 143 -14.35 2.17 -13.22
CA PHE A 143 -13.00 2.41 -12.71
C PHE A 143 -13.02 2.64 -11.21
N LYS A 144 -12.25 1.87 -10.45
CA LYS A 144 -12.08 2.13 -9.03
C LYS A 144 -10.97 3.16 -8.80
N LEU A 145 -11.20 4.17 -7.95
CA LEU A 145 -10.24 5.24 -7.67
C LEU A 145 -8.90 4.70 -7.14
N SER A 146 -8.90 3.60 -6.36
CA SER A 146 -7.64 2.96 -5.95
C SER A 146 -6.82 2.49 -7.14
N ASP A 147 -7.47 1.94 -8.15
CA ASP A 147 -6.84 1.29 -9.28
C ASP A 147 -6.36 2.35 -10.27
N VAL A 148 -7.17 3.38 -10.49
CA VAL A 148 -6.80 4.60 -11.22
C VAL A 148 -5.59 5.28 -10.57
N ALA A 149 -5.56 5.39 -9.23
CA ALA A 149 -4.42 5.96 -8.52
C ALA A 149 -3.17 5.09 -8.63
N ASN A 150 -3.31 3.76 -8.62
CA ASN A 150 -2.20 2.83 -8.82
C ASN A 150 -1.67 2.91 -10.26
N LEU A 151 -2.55 2.96 -11.27
CA LEU A 151 -2.17 3.16 -12.68
C LEU A 151 -1.38 4.45 -12.85
N TYR A 152 -1.87 5.55 -12.28
CA TYR A 152 -1.16 6.83 -12.27
C TYR A 152 0.21 6.71 -11.60
N LYS A 153 0.31 6.00 -10.46
CA LYS A 153 1.57 5.74 -9.76
C LYS A 153 2.57 4.99 -10.62
N THR A 154 2.14 3.87 -11.16
CA THR A 154 2.97 3.00 -11.99
C THR A 154 3.44 3.78 -13.21
N ARG A 155 2.60 4.63 -13.79
CA ARG A 155 3.01 5.43 -14.93
C ARG A 155 4.04 6.49 -14.57
N LEU A 156 3.90 7.16 -13.43
CA LEU A 156 4.93 8.07 -12.92
C LEU A 156 6.28 7.37 -12.71
N GLU A 157 6.28 6.18 -12.11
CA GLU A 157 7.49 5.38 -11.91
C GLU A 157 8.14 4.98 -13.25
N GLN A 158 7.34 4.59 -14.25
CA GLN A 158 7.83 4.26 -15.61
C GLN A 158 8.45 5.45 -16.33
N LEU A 159 7.94 6.66 -16.09
CA LEU A 159 8.48 7.90 -16.64
C LEU A 159 9.74 8.39 -15.90
N GLY A 160 10.20 7.66 -14.88
CA GLY A 160 11.39 7.99 -14.10
C GLY A 160 11.15 8.93 -12.91
N ALA A 161 9.89 9.19 -12.54
CA ALA A 161 9.58 10.02 -11.37
C ALA A 161 9.74 9.22 -10.07
N THR A 162 10.43 9.80 -9.09
CA THR A 162 10.59 9.18 -7.76
C THR A 162 9.34 9.43 -6.91
N VAL A 163 8.39 8.49 -6.92
CA VAL A 163 7.15 8.61 -6.12
C VAL A 163 7.41 8.19 -4.67
N THR A 164 7.99 9.09 -3.88
CA THR A 164 8.29 8.85 -2.45
C THR A 164 7.06 8.95 -1.55
N ASN A 165 6.05 9.70 -1.96
CA ASN A 165 4.83 9.95 -1.19
C ASN A 165 3.62 9.22 -1.78
N ARG A 166 2.66 8.90 -0.92
CA ARG A 166 1.35 8.38 -1.33
C ARG A 166 0.65 9.41 -2.22
N ILE A 167 0.14 9.00 -3.37
CA ILE A 167 -0.63 9.88 -4.27
C ILE A 167 -1.83 10.44 -3.53
N HIS A 168 -2.06 11.74 -3.70
CA HIS A 168 -3.20 12.43 -3.14
C HIS A 168 -4.46 12.12 -3.96
N THR A 169 -5.13 11.01 -3.66
CA THR A 169 -6.26 10.48 -4.43
C THR A 169 -7.42 11.45 -4.56
N THR A 170 -7.68 12.30 -3.56
CA THR A 170 -8.69 13.36 -3.64
C THR A 170 -8.36 14.37 -4.74
N ARG A 171 -7.09 14.77 -4.85
CA ARG A 171 -6.67 15.76 -5.86
C ARG A 171 -6.69 15.15 -7.26
N LEU A 172 -6.33 13.87 -7.37
CA LEU A 172 -6.45 13.13 -8.63
C LEU A 172 -7.92 13.01 -9.07
N LYS A 173 -8.82 12.66 -8.15
CA LYS A 173 -10.28 12.61 -8.40
C LYS A 173 -10.78 13.94 -8.92
N ASP A 174 -10.52 15.04 -8.20
CA ASP A 174 -11.03 16.37 -8.58
C ASP A 174 -10.50 16.79 -9.94
N LYS A 175 -9.22 16.49 -10.23
CA LYS A 175 -8.61 16.79 -11.53
C LYS A 175 -9.23 15.97 -12.66
N LEU A 176 -9.48 14.66 -12.45
CA LEU A 176 -10.15 13.82 -13.45
C LEU A 176 -11.56 14.33 -13.76
N LEU A 177 -12.35 14.61 -12.73
CA LEU A 177 -13.71 15.15 -12.90
C LEU A 177 -13.73 16.53 -13.57
N SER A 178 -12.66 17.31 -13.44
CA SER A 178 -12.55 18.61 -14.11
C SER A 178 -12.19 18.50 -15.60
N VAL A 179 -11.51 17.43 -16.01
CA VAL A 179 -11.05 17.21 -17.39
C VAL A 179 -12.03 16.37 -18.19
N LEU A 180 -12.71 15.42 -17.54
CA LEU A 180 -13.69 14.53 -18.13
C LEU A 180 -15.10 14.93 -17.68
N PRO A 181 -15.84 15.75 -18.46
CA PRO A 181 -17.14 16.31 -18.04
C PRO A 181 -18.23 15.26 -17.85
N ASP A 182 -18.17 14.17 -18.62
CA ASP A 182 -19.16 13.09 -18.61
C ASP A 182 -18.84 12.01 -17.58
N LEU A 183 -17.72 12.16 -16.85
CA LEU A 183 -17.30 11.23 -15.81
C LEU A 183 -18.01 11.55 -14.49
N ARG A 184 -18.66 10.54 -13.90
CA ARG A 184 -19.31 10.63 -12.60
C ARG A 184 -18.54 9.81 -11.57
N ALA A 185 -18.41 10.37 -10.37
CA ALA A 185 -17.84 9.66 -9.23
C ALA A 185 -18.95 9.25 -8.26
N HIS A 186 -19.03 7.95 -7.93
CA HIS A 186 -19.90 7.42 -6.90
C HIS A 186 -19.07 6.87 -5.75
N SER A 187 -19.27 7.39 -4.53
CA SER A 187 -18.57 6.95 -3.34
C SER A 187 -19.50 6.10 -2.47
N GLN A 188 -19.12 4.85 -2.21
CA GLN A 188 -19.84 3.96 -1.30
C GLN A 188 -18.86 3.36 -0.29
N GLY A 189 -18.98 3.76 0.97
CA GLY A 189 -18.07 3.35 2.03
C GLY A 189 -16.64 3.83 1.79
N ARG A 190 -15.68 2.91 1.72
CA ARG A 190 -14.25 3.22 1.50
C ARG A 190 -13.88 3.36 0.03
N ASP A 191 -14.75 2.94 -0.87
CA ASP A 191 -14.47 2.88 -2.29
C ASP A 191 -15.14 4.05 -3.02
N THR A 192 -14.43 4.56 -4.03
CA THR A 192 -14.98 5.52 -4.98
C THR A 192 -14.81 4.95 -6.36
N LEU A 193 -15.92 4.85 -7.09
CA LEU A 193 -15.99 4.35 -8.46
C LEU A 193 -16.21 5.52 -9.40
N PHE A 194 -15.64 5.43 -10.60
CA PHE A 194 -15.91 6.31 -11.72
C PHE A 194 -16.60 5.54 -12.83
N LEU A 195 -17.61 6.16 -13.41
CA LEU A 195 -18.29 5.69 -14.61
C LEU A 195 -18.63 6.90 -15.45
N PHE A 196 -18.59 6.74 -16.77
CA PHE A 196 -19.16 7.74 -17.66
C PHE A 196 -20.68 7.61 -17.74
N GLU A 197 -21.39 8.71 -17.93
CA GLU A 197 -22.86 8.71 -17.93
C GLU A 197 -23.48 7.74 -18.92
N LYS A 198 -22.94 7.65 -20.15
CA LYS A 198 -23.46 6.73 -21.18
C LYS A 198 -23.25 5.25 -20.83
N ASP A 199 -22.29 4.93 -19.96
CA ASP A 199 -21.96 3.55 -19.60
C ASP A 199 -22.77 3.03 -18.41
N ILE A 200 -23.52 3.89 -17.71
CA ILE A 200 -24.30 3.49 -16.53
C ILE A 200 -25.32 2.40 -16.88
N GLY A 201 -26.08 2.61 -17.96
CA GLY A 201 -27.08 1.65 -18.43
C GLY A 201 -26.47 0.30 -18.83
N PRO A 202 -25.48 0.28 -19.75
CA PRO A 202 -24.73 -0.92 -20.11
C PRO A 202 -24.10 -1.65 -18.92
N ALA A 203 -23.50 -0.91 -17.97
CA ALA A 203 -22.90 -1.51 -16.77
C ALA A 203 -23.95 -2.18 -15.87
N LEU A 204 -25.11 -1.55 -15.68
CA LEU A 204 -26.24 -2.15 -14.95
C LEU A 204 -26.79 -3.37 -15.67
N LYS A 205 -26.97 -3.31 -17.00
CA LYS A 205 -27.41 -4.46 -17.80
C LYS A 205 -26.46 -5.63 -17.64
N LYS A 206 -25.14 -5.40 -17.71
CA LYS A 206 -24.10 -6.41 -17.51
C LYS A 206 -24.11 -7.00 -16.10
N ALA A 207 -24.37 -6.18 -15.08
CA ALA A 207 -24.48 -6.65 -13.70
C ALA A 207 -25.75 -7.50 -13.46
N CYS A 208 -26.83 -7.22 -14.20
CA CYS A 208 -28.07 -8.01 -14.18
C CYS A 208 -28.05 -9.21 -15.14
N ASP A 209 -26.97 -9.40 -15.90
CA ASP A 209 -26.86 -10.47 -16.89
C ASP A 209 -26.46 -11.80 -16.22
N HIS A 210 -27.47 -12.60 -15.90
CA HIS A 210 -27.31 -13.95 -15.35
C HIS A 210 -26.80 -14.98 -16.37
N ASP A 211 -26.76 -14.64 -17.67
CA ASP A 211 -26.19 -15.56 -18.67
C ASP A 211 -24.71 -15.82 -18.39
N SER A 212 -24.01 -14.87 -17.75
CA SER A 212 -22.64 -15.05 -17.29
C SER A 212 -22.51 -16.19 -16.28
N ASP A 213 -23.37 -16.24 -15.26
CA ASP A 213 -23.40 -17.29 -14.25
C ASP A 213 -23.80 -18.64 -14.85
N ALA A 214 -24.81 -18.66 -15.72
CA ALA A 214 -25.20 -19.86 -16.45
C ALA A 214 -24.03 -20.41 -17.29
N MET A 215 -23.29 -19.53 -17.96
CA MET A 215 -22.10 -19.88 -18.72
C MET A 215 -20.95 -20.37 -17.83
N HIS A 216 -20.76 -19.79 -16.64
CA HIS A 216 -19.78 -20.29 -15.66
C HIS A 216 -20.14 -21.71 -15.20
N LEU A 217 -21.41 -21.99 -14.91
CA LEU A 217 -21.87 -23.33 -14.54
C LEU A 217 -21.63 -24.34 -15.67
N VAL A 218 -21.96 -23.99 -16.92
CA VAL A 218 -21.73 -24.84 -18.08
C VAL A 218 -20.23 -25.12 -18.27
N ARG A 219 -19.38 -24.09 -18.17
CA ARG A 219 -17.93 -24.24 -18.31
C ARG A 219 -17.33 -25.10 -17.20
N ALA A 220 -17.73 -24.89 -15.94
CA ALA A 220 -17.29 -25.71 -14.81
C ALA A 220 -17.70 -27.18 -15.01
N ALA A 221 -18.95 -27.42 -15.40
CA ALA A 221 -19.44 -28.76 -15.70
C ALA A 221 -18.66 -29.42 -16.86
N GLN A 222 -18.33 -28.67 -17.92
CA GLN A 222 -17.56 -29.16 -19.06
C GLN A 222 -16.13 -29.55 -18.68
N VAL A 223 -15.44 -28.75 -17.85
CA VAL A 223 -14.10 -29.06 -17.36
C VAL A 223 -14.12 -30.36 -16.55
N VAL A 224 -14.99 -30.43 -15.55
CA VAL A 224 -15.09 -31.58 -14.65
C VAL A 224 -15.51 -32.85 -15.40
N ARG A 225 -16.55 -32.77 -16.25
CA ARG A 225 -17.01 -33.93 -17.03
C ARG A 225 -15.94 -34.44 -17.98
N ARG A 226 -15.20 -33.55 -18.66
CA ARG A 226 -14.14 -33.95 -19.59
C ARG A 226 -13.11 -34.84 -18.90
N GLU A 227 -12.63 -34.45 -17.73
CA GLU A 227 -11.68 -35.25 -16.96
C GLU A 227 -12.33 -36.56 -16.47
N MET A 228 -13.54 -36.50 -15.89
CA MET A 228 -14.24 -37.68 -15.39
C MET A 228 -14.43 -38.79 -16.43
N PHE A 229 -14.62 -38.44 -17.71
CA PHE A 229 -14.82 -39.40 -18.81
C PHE A 229 -13.55 -39.76 -19.57
N GLN A 230 -12.44 -39.05 -19.35
CA GLN A 230 -11.13 -39.34 -19.97
C GLN A 230 -10.24 -40.19 -19.06
N THR A 231 -10.34 -39.99 -17.75
CA THR A 231 -9.54 -40.72 -16.76
C THR A 231 -10.10 -42.13 -16.54
N ARG A 232 -9.21 -43.12 -16.50
CA ARG A 232 -9.52 -44.50 -16.08
C ARG A 232 -9.08 -44.71 -14.64
N PHE A 233 -9.91 -45.37 -13.86
CA PHE A 233 -9.66 -45.63 -12.44
C PHE A 233 -9.44 -47.13 -12.24
N PRO A 234 -8.20 -47.63 -12.34
CA PRO A 234 -7.92 -49.03 -12.04
C PRO A 234 -8.13 -49.32 -10.55
N PHE A 235 -8.72 -50.48 -10.25
CA PHE A 235 -8.91 -50.97 -8.89
C PHE A 235 -7.88 -52.06 -8.59
N ASP A 236 -6.64 -51.66 -8.30
CA ASP A 236 -5.53 -52.59 -8.08
C ASP A 236 -4.66 -52.27 -6.84
N HIS A 237 -5.03 -51.30 -5.99
CA HIS A 237 -4.22 -50.91 -4.80
C HIS A 237 -5.02 -50.45 -3.57
N ALA A 238 -4.33 -50.29 -2.43
CA ALA A 238 -4.86 -49.85 -1.13
C ALA A 238 -5.46 -48.42 -1.12
N ASP A 239 -5.02 -47.53 -2.02
CA ASP A 239 -5.52 -46.15 -2.13
C ASP A 239 -6.56 -45.94 -3.25
N CYS A 240 -7.06 -47.03 -3.86
CA CYS A 240 -8.06 -46.97 -4.94
C CYS A 240 -9.32 -46.16 -4.60
N GLN A 241 -9.62 -45.98 -3.30
CA GLN A 241 -10.70 -45.11 -2.86
C GLN A 241 -10.40 -43.63 -3.18
N LYS A 242 -9.20 -43.13 -2.89
CA LYS A 242 -8.84 -41.73 -3.17
C LYS A 242 -8.65 -41.50 -4.66
N ASP A 243 -8.08 -42.49 -5.34
CA ASP A 243 -7.71 -42.38 -6.76
C ASP A 243 -8.91 -42.57 -7.71
N SER A 244 -10.07 -42.99 -7.21
CA SER A 244 -11.30 -43.21 -7.99
C SER A 244 -12.01 -41.93 -8.48
N VAL A 245 -11.44 -40.75 -8.26
CA VAL A 245 -12.02 -39.46 -8.66
C VAL A 245 -10.95 -38.50 -9.18
N THR A 246 -11.32 -37.60 -10.09
CA THR A 246 -10.41 -36.59 -10.64
C THR A 246 -10.21 -35.42 -9.66
N PRO A 247 -9.00 -34.82 -9.59
CA PRO A 247 -8.74 -33.66 -8.73
C PRO A 247 -9.70 -32.48 -8.94
N SER A 248 -10.06 -32.17 -10.19
CA SER A 248 -10.98 -31.05 -10.49
C SER A 248 -12.40 -31.28 -9.94
N LEU A 249 -12.91 -32.53 -10.02
CA LEU A 249 -14.18 -32.89 -9.40
C LEU A 249 -14.10 -32.76 -7.88
N LEU A 250 -13.02 -33.28 -7.29
CA LEU A 250 -12.84 -33.25 -5.85
C LEU A 250 -12.71 -31.81 -5.31
N ALA A 251 -11.95 -30.96 -6.01
CA ALA A 251 -11.85 -29.54 -5.71
C ALA A 251 -13.21 -28.85 -5.81
N LEU A 252 -13.98 -29.12 -6.87
CA LEU A 252 -15.34 -28.55 -7.01
C LEU A 252 -16.27 -28.96 -5.86
N VAL A 253 -16.27 -30.23 -5.47
CA VAL A 253 -17.11 -30.70 -4.37
C VAL A 253 -16.66 -30.11 -3.02
N ASN A 254 -15.35 -29.98 -2.77
CA ASN A 254 -14.86 -29.28 -1.58
C ASN A 254 -15.28 -27.80 -1.58
N MET A 255 -15.22 -27.11 -2.73
CA MET A 255 -15.71 -25.74 -2.84
C MET A 255 -17.22 -25.64 -2.57
N ILE A 256 -18.01 -26.66 -2.91
CA ILE A 256 -19.45 -26.71 -2.63
C ILE A 256 -19.72 -26.98 -1.14
N LEU A 257 -18.98 -27.89 -0.52
CA LEU A 257 -19.23 -28.31 0.87
C LEU A 257 -18.64 -27.33 1.89
N ASP A 258 -17.42 -26.84 1.65
CA ASP A 258 -16.63 -26.07 2.61
C ASP A 258 -16.35 -24.62 2.16
N GLY A 259 -16.73 -24.26 0.92
CA GLY A 259 -16.43 -22.96 0.32
C GLY A 259 -15.03 -22.85 -0.31
N ALA A 260 -14.82 -21.80 -1.12
CA ALA A 260 -13.51 -21.54 -1.73
C ALA A 260 -12.53 -20.96 -0.68
N ASN A 261 -11.46 -21.68 -0.36
CA ASN A 261 -10.50 -21.24 0.67
C ASN A 261 -9.05 -21.63 0.34
N ILE A 262 -8.25 -20.61 0.02
CA ILE A 262 -6.81 -20.74 -0.27
C ILE A 262 -5.99 -21.13 0.98
N LYS A 263 -6.43 -20.74 2.18
CA LYS A 263 -5.71 -21.02 3.45
C LYS A 263 -5.84 -22.47 3.90
N HIS A 264 -6.77 -23.23 3.31
CA HIS A 264 -6.93 -24.67 3.58
C HIS A 264 -6.04 -25.54 2.67
N GLU A 265 -5.49 -25.00 1.56
CA GLU A 265 -4.66 -25.76 0.61
C GLU A 265 -3.36 -26.29 1.23
N THR A 266 -2.79 -25.58 2.21
CA THR A 266 -1.58 -26.05 2.92
C THR A 266 -1.87 -27.26 3.84
N LYS A 267 -3.13 -27.49 4.21
CA LYS A 267 -3.58 -28.73 4.88
C LYS A 267 -4.08 -29.79 3.88
N LEU A 268 -4.64 -29.36 2.73
CA LEU A 268 -5.11 -30.24 1.67
C LEU A 268 -3.97 -31.04 1.02
N ALA A 269 -2.76 -30.47 0.98
CA ALA A 269 -1.57 -31.17 0.52
C ALA A 269 -1.16 -32.35 1.41
N ASN A 270 -1.60 -32.40 2.69
CA ASN A 270 -1.12 -33.44 3.61
C ASN A 270 -2.18 -34.31 4.27
N THR A 271 -3.40 -33.86 4.60
CA THR A 271 -4.41 -34.79 5.12
C THR A 271 -5.79 -34.14 5.16
N ILE A 272 -6.80 -34.93 4.78
CA ILE A 272 -8.23 -34.61 4.76
C ILE A 272 -8.67 -33.94 3.46
N THR A 273 -8.64 -34.72 2.38
CA THR A 273 -9.86 -34.85 1.58
C THR A 273 -11.01 -35.09 2.57
N THR A 274 -12.03 -34.22 2.64
CA THR A 274 -13.16 -34.56 3.50
C THR A 274 -13.75 -35.87 2.98
N THR A 275 -13.86 -36.89 3.84
CA THR A 275 -14.42 -38.19 3.46
C THR A 275 -15.79 -38.01 2.79
N ALA A 276 -16.52 -36.96 3.19
CA ALA A 276 -17.74 -36.48 2.55
C ALA A 276 -17.51 -36.06 1.08
N ALA A 277 -16.57 -35.16 0.78
CA ALA A 277 -16.30 -34.74 -0.59
C ALA A 277 -15.84 -35.91 -1.48
N LEU A 278 -15.02 -36.81 -0.94
CA LEU A 278 -14.59 -38.01 -1.67
C LEU A 278 -15.78 -38.92 -2.01
N THR A 279 -16.63 -39.21 -1.03
CA THR A 279 -17.82 -40.05 -1.21
C THR A 279 -18.80 -39.43 -2.20
N VAL A 280 -19.07 -38.13 -2.10
CA VAL A 280 -19.94 -37.40 -3.03
C VAL A 280 -19.35 -37.41 -4.45
N SER A 281 -18.04 -37.19 -4.58
CA SER A 281 -17.35 -37.25 -5.88
C SER A 281 -17.46 -38.63 -6.52
N GLN A 282 -17.27 -39.70 -5.74
CA GLN A 282 -17.43 -41.09 -6.21
C GLN A 282 -18.86 -41.35 -6.68
N LEU A 283 -19.87 -40.86 -5.95
CA LEU A 283 -21.28 -40.96 -6.35
C LEU A 283 -21.56 -40.18 -7.64
N LEU A 284 -20.96 -39.01 -7.82
CA LEU A 284 -21.08 -38.22 -9.05
C LEU A 284 -20.46 -38.95 -10.25
N VAL A 285 -19.28 -39.57 -10.10
CA VAL A 285 -18.67 -40.41 -11.14
C VAL A 285 -19.57 -41.59 -11.51
N PHE A 286 -20.09 -42.31 -10.51
CA PHE A 286 -20.97 -43.46 -10.70
C PHE A 286 -22.25 -43.11 -11.48
N ASN A 287 -22.88 -41.98 -11.14
CA ASN A 287 -24.18 -41.60 -11.67
C ASN A 287 -24.10 -40.84 -13.01
N SER A 288 -22.89 -40.46 -13.46
CA SER A 288 -22.67 -39.62 -14.63
C SER A 288 -22.64 -40.40 -15.95
N VAL A 289 -23.43 -39.93 -16.92
CA VAL A 289 -23.50 -40.47 -18.29
C VAL A 289 -22.77 -39.58 -19.29
N LYS A 290 -22.10 -40.19 -20.29
CA LYS A 290 -21.30 -39.47 -21.29
C LYS A 290 -22.18 -38.59 -22.19
N HIS A 291 -23.35 -39.10 -22.56
CA HIS A 291 -24.37 -38.39 -23.34
C HIS A 291 -25.73 -38.55 -22.66
N ALA A 292 -26.61 -37.55 -22.84
CA ALA A 292 -27.98 -37.61 -22.37
C ALA A 292 -28.69 -38.83 -22.99
N ARG A 293 -29.49 -39.54 -22.19
CA ARG A 293 -30.22 -40.72 -22.66
C ARG A 293 -31.47 -40.30 -23.42
N SER A 294 -31.83 -41.07 -24.45
CA SER A 294 -33.17 -41.04 -25.02
C SER A 294 -34.18 -41.55 -23.97
N VAL A 295 -35.39 -40.99 -23.99
CA VAL A 295 -36.49 -41.29 -23.04
C VAL A 295 -36.83 -42.79 -22.99
N GLU A 296 -36.49 -43.54 -24.03
CA GLU A 296 -36.85 -44.96 -24.21
C GLU A 296 -35.80 -45.97 -23.70
N SER A 297 -34.67 -45.53 -23.12
CA SER A 297 -33.60 -46.47 -22.77
C SER A 297 -33.83 -47.20 -21.44
N THR A 298 -33.95 -48.53 -21.47
CA THR A 298 -34.10 -49.42 -20.29
C THR A 298 -32.76 -49.99 -19.76
N SER A 299 -31.62 -49.60 -20.35
CA SER A 299 -30.32 -50.15 -19.97
C SER A 299 -29.81 -49.66 -18.61
N VAL A 300 -29.06 -50.52 -17.91
CA VAL A 300 -28.46 -50.24 -16.60
C VAL A 300 -27.58 -48.97 -16.64
N ARG A 301 -27.68 -48.13 -15.59
CA ARG A 301 -27.13 -46.76 -15.53
C ARG A 301 -25.59 -46.66 -15.58
N HIS A 302 -24.86 -47.72 -15.19
CA HIS A 302 -23.42 -47.66 -14.92
C HIS A 302 -22.56 -48.38 -15.98
N SER A 303 -21.33 -47.87 -16.15
CA SER A 303 -20.28 -48.50 -16.96
C SER A 303 -19.37 -49.31 -16.03
N ARG A 304 -19.11 -50.59 -16.36
CA ARG A 304 -18.25 -51.48 -15.55
C ARG A 304 -16.83 -50.95 -15.36
N GLU A 305 -16.33 -50.16 -16.31
CA GLU A 305 -15.01 -49.51 -16.25
C GLU A 305 -14.95 -48.35 -15.25
N ARG A 306 -16.07 -47.98 -14.64
CA ARG A 306 -16.25 -46.82 -13.77
C ARG A 306 -17.06 -47.15 -12.52
N GLU A 307 -17.00 -48.40 -12.08
CA GLU A 307 -17.60 -48.81 -10.79
C GLU A 307 -16.93 -48.05 -9.64
N THR A 308 -17.68 -47.74 -8.59
CA THR A 308 -17.13 -47.15 -7.36
C THR A 308 -16.51 -48.22 -6.48
N PRO A 309 -15.68 -47.85 -5.47
CA PRO A 309 -15.15 -48.81 -4.52
C PRO A 309 -16.22 -49.76 -3.96
N LEU A 310 -15.81 -51.00 -3.68
CA LEU A 310 -16.68 -52.13 -3.30
C LEU A 310 -17.74 -51.77 -2.23
N PRO A 311 -17.43 -51.01 -1.16
CA PRO A 311 -18.45 -50.65 -0.16
C PRO A 311 -19.61 -49.82 -0.74
N LEU A 312 -19.31 -48.79 -1.53
CA LEU A 312 -20.35 -47.96 -2.17
C LEU A 312 -21.09 -48.74 -3.26
N TYR A 313 -20.36 -49.52 -4.06
CA TYR A 313 -20.96 -50.36 -5.08
C TYR A 313 -21.97 -51.35 -4.49
N LEU A 314 -21.59 -52.05 -3.42
CA LEU A 314 -22.46 -53.03 -2.76
C LEU A 314 -23.72 -52.36 -2.20
N SER A 315 -23.58 -51.25 -1.48
CA SER A 315 -24.73 -50.51 -0.93
C SER A 315 -25.68 -50.03 -2.03
N LEU A 316 -25.15 -49.49 -3.14
CA LEU A 316 -25.96 -49.01 -4.26
C LEU A 316 -26.62 -50.17 -5.03
N LYS A 317 -25.92 -51.30 -5.17
CA LYS A 317 -26.45 -52.50 -5.84
C LYS A 317 -27.57 -53.13 -5.02
N ILE A 318 -27.42 -53.23 -3.70
CA ILE A 318 -28.47 -53.65 -2.78
C ILE A 318 -29.68 -52.72 -2.92
N HIS A 319 -29.48 -51.40 -2.86
CA HIS A 319 -30.56 -50.42 -3.01
C HIS A 319 -31.29 -50.52 -4.38
N ALA A 320 -30.55 -50.71 -5.47
CA ALA A 320 -31.14 -50.82 -6.81
C ALA A 320 -32.00 -52.10 -6.97
N VAL A 321 -31.54 -53.21 -6.40
CA VAL A 321 -32.27 -54.49 -6.40
C VAL A 321 -33.50 -54.41 -5.49
N THR A 322 -33.42 -53.78 -4.31
CA THR A 322 -34.56 -53.66 -3.40
C THR A 322 -35.64 -52.71 -3.91
N ARG A 323 -35.29 -51.67 -4.69
CA ARG A 323 -36.26 -50.76 -5.31
C ARG A 323 -37.11 -51.41 -6.41
N THR A 324 -36.53 -52.34 -7.17
CA THR A 324 -37.24 -53.03 -8.27
C THR A 324 -38.15 -54.16 -7.79
N GLY A 325 -37.99 -54.63 -6.55
CA GLY A 325 -38.86 -55.63 -5.93
C GLY A 325 -39.99 -55.06 -5.05
N ALA A 326 -40.12 -53.73 -4.95
CA ALA A 326 -41.12 -53.07 -4.09
C ALA A 326 -42.36 -52.57 -4.85
N GLU A 327 -42.49 -52.85 -6.14
CA GLU A 327 -43.73 -52.70 -6.91
C GLU A 327 -44.42 -54.07 -7.03
N VAL A 328 -45.08 -54.52 -5.96
CA VAL A 328 -46.18 -55.49 -5.96
C VAL A 328 -47.21 -55.05 -4.93
#